data_AF-A0A7C3DBH5-F1
#
_entry.id   AF-A0A7C3DBH5-F1
#
_cell.length_a   1.000
_cell.length_b   1.000
_cell.length_c   1.000
_cell.angle_alpha   90.00
_cell.angle_beta   90.00
_cell.angle_gamma   90.00
#
_symmetry.space_group_name_H-M   'P 1'
#
loop_
_entity.id
_entity.type
_entity.pdbx_description
1 polymer ?
#
loop_
_entity_poly.entity_id
_entity_poly.type
_entity_poly.pdbx_seq_one_letter_code
_entity_poly.pdbx_strand_id
1 'polypeptide(L)'
;MISFLLLGFFIGMSHALEADHLAAVGALATSGKTTPKRLAFLGMSWGAGHTTTLLLLCSIVMVFGYVLSERVEAGMEFIVGIMLILLGIHVLWKMYKGRIHFHVHEHDGNQHLHAHSHAGDK
;
A
#
# COMPACT_ATOMS: atom_id res chain seq x y z
N MET A 1 -25.98 -19.03 6.74
CA MET A 1 -24.71 -18.79 7.47
C MET A 1 -23.51 -18.67 6.56
N ILE A 2 -23.20 -19.66 5.71
CA ILE A 2 -22.04 -19.60 4.79
C ILE A 2 -22.10 -18.37 3.86
N SER A 3 -23.29 -17.98 3.38
CA SER A 3 -23.46 -16.81 2.52
C SER A 3 -23.01 -15.50 3.16
N PHE A 4 -23.21 -15.32 4.48
CA PHE A 4 -22.75 -14.12 5.19
C PHE A 4 -21.22 -14.10 5.34
N LEU A 5 -20.60 -15.26 5.54
CA LEU A 5 -19.14 -15.37 5.59
C LEU A 5 -18.51 -15.08 4.23
N LEU A 6 -19.11 -15.61 3.15
CA LEU A 6 -18.66 -15.31 1.79
C LEU A 6 -18.82 -13.83 1.47
N LEU A 7 -19.97 -13.24 1.81
CA LEU A 7 -20.20 -11.81 1.60
C LEU A 7 -19.16 -10.96 2.35
N GLY A 8 -18.95 -11.22 3.64
CA GLY A 8 -17.94 -10.53 4.43
C GLY A 8 -16.52 -10.71 3.87
N PHE A 9 -16.20 -11.91 3.39
CA PHE A 9 -14.91 -12.19 2.75
C PHE A 9 -14.71 -11.36 1.47
N PHE A 10 -15.70 -11.30 0.58
CA PHE A 10 -15.60 -10.53 -0.66
C PHE A 10 -15.56 -9.02 -0.41
N ILE A 11 -16.33 -8.51 0.57
CA ILE A 11 -16.26 -7.10 0.97
C ILE A 11 -14.88 -6.77 1.56
N GLY A 12 -14.35 -7.63 2.42
CA GLY A 12 -13.00 -7.46 2.96
C GLY A 12 -11.93 -7.49 1.88
N MET A 13 -12.09 -8.37 0.87
CA MET A 13 -11.21 -8.40 -0.29
C MET A 13 -11.29 -7.12 -1.12
N SER A 14 -12.49 -6.57 -1.35
CA SER A 14 -12.60 -5.30 -2.09
C SER A 14 -11.96 -4.15 -1.32
N HIS A 15 -12.14 -4.11 -0.01
CA HIS A 15 -11.54 -3.10 0.86
C HIS A 15 -10.01 -3.15 0.82
N ALA A 16 -9.42 -4.35 0.90
CA ALA A 16 -7.96 -4.51 0.78
C ALA A 16 -7.40 -4.09 -0.61
N LEU A 17 -8.26 -3.99 -1.63
CA LEU A 17 -7.92 -3.56 -2.98
C LEU A 17 -8.22 -2.07 -3.22
N GLU A 18 -8.58 -1.31 -2.18
CA GLU A 18 -8.74 0.14 -2.28
C GLU A 18 -7.41 0.84 -2.60
N ALA A 19 -7.50 2.03 -3.19
CA ALA A 19 -6.37 2.73 -3.78
C ALA A 19 -5.29 3.08 -2.74
N ASP A 20 -5.67 3.38 -1.51
CA ASP A 20 -4.78 3.68 -0.40
C ASP A 20 -3.98 2.44 0.04
N HIS A 21 -4.62 1.27 0.12
CA HIS A 21 -3.99 0.00 0.47
C HIS A 21 -3.01 -0.45 -0.61
N LEU A 22 -3.43 -0.38 -1.88
CA LEU A 22 -2.58 -0.68 -3.02
C LEU A 22 -1.39 0.28 -3.10
N ALA A 23 -1.59 1.57 -2.86
CA ALA A 23 -0.52 2.55 -2.81
C ALA A 23 0.45 2.26 -1.66
N ALA A 24 -0.07 1.91 -0.48
CA ALA A 24 0.73 1.62 0.70
C ALA A 24 1.64 0.40 0.52
N VAL A 25 1.04 -0.74 0.19
CA VAL A 25 1.76 -2.01 -0.01
C VAL A 25 2.62 -1.94 -1.28
N GLY A 26 2.14 -1.29 -2.34
CA GLY A 26 2.89 -1.07 -3.58
C GLY A 26 4.17 -0.29 -3.36
N ALA A 27 4.10 0.83 -2.62
CA ALA A 27 5.27 1.63 -2.27
C ALA A 27 6.29 0.82 -1.47
N LEU A 28 5.85 0.03 -0.48
CA LEU A 28 6.72 -0.85 0.31
C LEU A 28 7.32 -1.98 -0.56
N ALA A 29 6.55 -2.52 -1.50
CA ALA A 29 6.99 -3.58 -2.39
C ALA A 29 8.10 -3.14 -3.34
N THR A 30 8.17 -1.85 -3.70
CA THR A 30 9.26 -1.31 -4.52
C THR A 30 10.63 -1.49 -3.87
N SER A 31 10.70 -1.63 -2.54
CA SER A 31 11.96 -1.75 -1.79
C SER A 31 12.39 -3.21 -1.71
N GLY A 32 13.42 -3.59 -2.48
CA GLY A 32 14.02 -4.93 -2.47
C GLY A 32 13.62 -5.82 -3.66
N LYS A 33 13.96 -7.11 -3.59
CA LYS A 33 13.66 -8.08 -4.65
C LYS A 33 12.16 -8.39 -4.71
N THR A 34 11.58 -8.38 -5.90
CA THR A 34 10.15 -8.65 -6.15
C THR A 34 9.90 -10.15 -6.33
N THR A 35 9.84 -10.90 -5.22
CA THR A 35 9.47 -12.33 -5.25
C THR A 35 8.05 -12.54 -4.73
N PRO A 36 7.24 -13.46 -5.31
CA PRO A 36 5.85 -13.68 -4.89
C PRO A 36 5.72 -14.00 -3.41
N LYS A 37 6.63 -14.84 -2.88
CA LYS A 37 6.67 -15.18 -1.45
C LYS A 37 6.89 -13.96 -0.56
N ARG A 38 7.79 -13.06 -0.96
CA ARG A 38 8.07 -11.84 -0.21
C ARG A 38 6.89 -10.88 -0.26
N LEU A 39 6.28 -10.68 -1.43
CA LEU A 39 5.10 -9.83 -1.57
C LEU A 39 3.93 -10.35 -0.72
N ALA A 40 3.71 -11.66 -0.72
CA ALA A 40 2.68 -12.29 0.12
C ALA A 40 2.97 -12.08 1.62
N PHE A 41 4.21 -12.28 2.06
CA PHE A 41 4.59 -12.04 3.46
C PHE A 41 4.51 -10.56 3.86
N LEU A 42 4.90 -9.65 2.97
CA LEU A 42 4.79 -8.21 3.18
C LEU A 42 3.32 -7.79 3.33
N GLY A 43 2.44 -8.25 2.43
CA GLY A 43 1.01 -8.00 2.52
C GLY A 43 0.38 -8.58 3.78
N MET A 44 0.75 -9.83 4.14
CA MET A 44 0.25 -10.49 5.36
C MET A 44 0.71 -9.77 6.63
N SER A 45 1.98 -9.42 6.75
CA SER A 45 2.53 -8.75 7.94
C SER A 45 1.96 -7.34 8.10
N TRP A 46 1.83 -6.59 7.00
CA TRP A 46 1.18 -5.28 7.01
C TRP A 46 -0.31 -5.38 7.39
N GLY A 47 -1.06 -6.28 6.76
CA GLY A 47 -2.47 -6.50 7.04
C GLY A 47 -2.70 -6.98 8.48
N ALA A 48 -1.87 -7.88 8.98
CA ALA A 48 -1.94 -8.33 10.38
C ALA A 48 -1.71 -7.17 11.35
N GLY A 49 -0.65 -6.36 11.14
CA GLY A 49 -0.38 -5.19 11.98
C GLY A 49 -1.50 -4.15 11.95
N HIS A 50 -2.05 -3.88 10.76
CA HIS A 50 -3.17 -2.96 10.56
C HIS A 50 -4.43 -3.44 11.31
N THR A 51 -4.85 -4.69 11.06
CA THR A 51 -6.01 -5.28 11.73
C THR A 51 -5.83 -5.35 13.25
N THR A 52 -4.65 -5.70 13.75
CA THR A 52 -4.37 -5.70 15.19
C THR A 52 -4.51 -4.31 15.80
N THR A 53 -4.02 -3.27 15.11
CA THR A 53 -4.11 -1.89 15.59
C THR A 53 -5.57 -1.42 15.65
N LEU A 54 -6.34 -1.67 14.58
CA LEU A 54 -7.78 -1.38 14.56
C LEU A 54 -8.53 -2.15 15.63
N LEU A 55 -8.26 -3.46 15.76
CA LEU A 55 -8.93 -4.30 16.74
C LEU A 55 -8.66 -3.81 18.16
N LEU A 56 -7.42 -3.44 18.50
CA LEU A 56 -7.07 -2.90 19.81
C LEU A 56 -7.77 -1.56 20.07
N LEU A 57 -7.67 -0.61 19.15
CA LEU A 57 -8.29 0.72 19.31
C LEU A 57 -9.81 0.61 19.42
N CYS A 58 -10.46 -0.10 18.50
CA CYS A 58 -11.91 -0.30 18.53
C CYS A 58 -12.35 -1.05 19.79
N SER A 59 -11.59 -2.05 20.24
CA SER A 59 -11.92 -2.78 21.46
C SER A 59 -11.84 -1.89 22.70
N ILE A 60 -10.83 -1.03 22.80
CA ILE A 60 -10.72 -0.03 23.89
C ILE A 60 -11.92 0.91 23.85
N VAL A 61 -12.22 1.49 22.69
CA VAL A 61 -13.34 2.43 22.51
C VAL A 61 -14.68 1.77 22.90
N MET A 62 -14.93 0.54 22.45
CA MET A 62 -16.14 -0.20 22.78
C MET A 62 -16.25 -0.54 24.27
N VAL A 63 -15.18 -1.06 24.89
CA VAL A 63 -15.21 -1.51 26.29
C VAL A 63 -15.41 -0.34 27.26
N PHE A 64 -14.76 0.79 26.99
CA PHE A 64 -14.87 1.98 27.84
C PHE A 64 -16.05 2.88 27.46
N GLY A 65 -16.83 2.52 26.43
CA GLY A 65 -17.98 3.30 25.96
C GLY A 65 -17.61 4.70 25.48
N TYR A 66 -16.35 4.92 25.06
CA TYR A 66 -15.93 6.21 24.54
C TYR A 66 -16.59 6.44 23.19
N VAL A 67 -17.26 7.58 23.03
CA VAL A 67 -17.64 8.08 21.71
C VAL A 67 -16.46 8.88 21.20
N LEU A 68 -15.91 8.50 20.04
CA LEU A 68 -14.90 9.32 19.37
C LEU A 68 -15.51 10.69 19.09
N SER A 69 -14.90 11.74 19.64
CA SER A 69 -15.27 13.10 19.26
C SER A 69 -14.87 13.33 17.80
N GLU A 70 -15.68 14.06 17.05
CA GLU A 70 -15.38 14.45 15.65
C GLU A 70 -13.96 15.00 15.47
N ARG A 71 -13.42 15.71 16.48
CA ARG A 71 -12.05 16.24 16.44
C ARG A 71 -10.98 15.14 16.44
N VAL A 72 -11.22 14.05 17.17
CA VAL A 72 -10.28 12.94 17.28
C VAL A 72 -10.32 12.11 15.99
N GLU A 73 -11.52 11.85 15.47
CA GLU A 73 -11.73 11.19 14.17
C GLU A 73 -11.05 11.97 13.04
N ALA A 74 -11.37 13.25 12.88
CA ALA A 74 -10.74 14.11 11.86
C ALA A 74 -9.22 14.23 12.05
N GLY A 75 -8.74 14.22 13.30
CA GLY A 75 -7.31 14.20 13.61
C GLY A 75 -6.62 12.93 13.11
N MET A 76 -7.25 11.76 13.31
CA MET A 76 -6.72 10.48 12.81
C MET A 76 -6.74 10.43 11.28
N GLU A 77 -7.83 10.85 10.64
CA GLU A 77 -7.91 10.95 9.18
C GLU A 77 -6.83 11.87 8.61
N PHE A 78 -6.59 13.02 9.24
CA PHE A 78 -5.57 13.96 8.82
C PHE A 78 -4.15 13.36 8.90
N ILE A 79 -3.87 12.62 9.97
CA ILE A 79 -2.58 11.90 10.12
C ILE A 79 -2.40 10.86 9.02
N VAL A 80 -3.44 10.08 8.69
CA VAL A 80 -3.39 9.12 7.58
C VAL A 80 -3.17 9.84 6.25
N GLY A 81 -3.83 10.97 6.03
CA GLY A 81 -3.63 11.81 4.84
C GLY A 81 -2.17 12.27 4.69
N ILE A 82 -1.55 12.77 5.77
CA ILE A 82 -0.12 13.12 5.77
C ILE A 82 0.75 11.90 5.43
N MET A 83 0.45 10.74 6.03
CA MET A 83 1.19 9.51 5.76
C MET A 83 1.16 9.13 4.27
N LEU A 84 0.00 9.25 3.61
CA LEU A 84 -0.15 8.97 2.18
C LEU A 84 0.64 9.96 1.31
N ILE A 85 0.63 11.25 1.65
CA ILE A 85 1.45 12.26 0.95
C ILE A 85 2.93 11.93 1.05
N LEU A 86 3.43 11.63 2.26
CA LEU A 86 4.83 11.28 2.49
C LEU A 86 5.22 10.03 1.71
N LEU A 87 4.34 9.02 1.65
CA LEU A 87 4.60 7.80 0.91
C LEU A 87 4.65 8.06 -0.61
N GLY A 88 3.75 8.89 -1.13
CA GLY A 88 3.78 9.34 -2.52
C GLY A 88 5.08 10.06 -2.86
N ILE A 89 5.51 11.00 -2.01
CA ILE A 89 6.81 11.69 -2.16
C ILE A 89 7.97 10.69 -2.13
N HIS A 90 7.93 9.71 -1.22
CA HIS A 90 8.98 8.68 -1.12
C HIS A 90 9.10 7.85 -2.40
N VAL A 91 7.98 7.48 -3.03
CA VAL A 91 7.97 6.76 -4.31
C VAL A 91 8.58 7.63 -5.41
N LEU A 92 8.16 8.90 -5.53
CA LEU A 92 8.70 9.82 -6.53
C LEU A 92 10.20 10.06 -6.35
N TRP A 93 10.64 10.26 -5.11
CA TRP A 93 12.06 10.44 -4.81
C TRP A 93 12.88 9.20 -5.18
N LYS A 94 12.34 8.01 -4.92
CA LYS A 94 12.99 6.76 -5.28
C LYS A 94 13.09 6.57 -6.80
N MET A 95 12.05 6.94 -7.55
CA MET A 95 12.09 6.93 -9.02
C MET A 95 13.16 7.90 -9.55
N TYR A 96 13.22 9.12 -8.99
CA TYR A 96 14.22 10.11 -9.36
C TYR A 96 15.65 9.63 -9.07
N LYS A 97 15.89 9.07 -7.87
CA LYS A 97 17.21 8.56 -7.47
C LYS A 97 17.62 7.30 -8.23
N GLY A 98 16.65 6.47 -8.63
CA GLY A 98 16.87 5.26 -9.43
C GLY A 98 17.25 5.51 -10.89
N ARG A 99 17.29 6.77 -11.35
CA ARG A 99 17.57 7.17 -12.74
C ARG A 99 16.85 6.25 -13.73
N ILE A 100 15.55 6.08 -13.55
CA ILE A 100 14.74 5.27 -14.46
C ILE A 100 14.56 6.10 -15.73
N HIS A 101 15.31 5.76 -16.78
CA HIS A 101 15.16 6.37 -18.09
C HIS A 101 14.28 5.46 -18.96
N PHE A 102 13.31 6.09 -19.63
CA PHE A 102 12.51 5.44 -20.65
C PHE A 102 13.24 5.60 -21.99
N HIS A 103 13.75 4.49 -22.54
CA HIS A 103 14.29 4.46 -23.90
C HIS A 103 13.27 3.81 -24.83
N VAL A 104 13.03 4.44 -25.97
CA VAL A 104 12.34 3.81 -27.10
C VAL A 104 13.40 2.99 -27.84
N HIS A 105 13.21 1.67 -27.90
CA HIS A 105 14.02 0.79 -28.73
C HIS A 105 13.18 0.29 -29.91
N GLU A 106 13.79 0.20 -31.08
CA GLU A 106 13.18 -0.41 -32.26
C GLU A 106 13.75 -1.82 -32.43
N HIS A 107 12.88 -2.82 -32.38
CA HIS A 107 13.20 -4.22 -32.68
C HIS A 107 12.24 -4.73 -33.75
N ASP A 108 12.76 -5.32 -34.81
CA ASP A 108 11.97 -5.89 -35.92
C ASP A 108 10.96 -4.89 -36.54
N GLY A 109 11.34 -3.61 -36.64
CA GLY A 109 10.49 -2.56 -37.21
C GLY A 109 9.33 -2.10 -36.31
N ASN A 110 9.27 -2.58 -35.05
CA ASN A 110 8.32 -2.11 -34.05
C ASN A 110 9.04 -1.34 -32.94
N GLN A 111 8.62 -0.10 -32.71
CA GLN A 111 9.11 0.72 -31.61
C GLN A 111 8.40 0.34 -30.32
N HIS A 112 9.16 -0.05 -29.30
CA HIS A 112 8.64 -0.29 -27.96
C HIS A 112 9.38 0.55 -26.92
N LEU A 113 8.66 0.92 -25.86
CA LEU A 113 9.14 1.74 -24.76
C LEU A 113 9.54 0.84 -23.60
N HIS A 114 10.82 0.82 -23.24
CA HIS A 114 11.31 0.10 -22.06
C HIS A 114 11.84 1.09 -21.01
N ALA A 115 11.58 0.78 -19.74
CA ALA A 115 12.11 1.51 -18.59
C ALA A 115 13.32 0.75 -18.03
N HIS A 116 14.50 1.39 -18.03
CA HIS A 116 15.74 0.81 -17.50
C HIS A 116 16.27 1.65 -16.35
N SER A 117 16.88 1.02 -15.34
CA SER A 117 17.57 1.70 -14.23
C SER A 117 19.07 1.41 -14.31
N HIS A 118 19.90 2.45 -14.46
CA HIS A 118 21.36 2.34 -14.45
C HIS A 118 21.96 2.30 -13.04
N ALA A 119 21.23 1.79 -12.05
CA ALA A 119 21.72 1.72 -10.66
C ALA A 119 22.91 0.76 -10.47
N GLY A 120 23.28 -0.02 -11.49
CA GLY A 120 24.34 -1.04 -11.43
C GLY A 120 25.46 -0.95 -12.46
N ASP A 121 25.44 0.02 -13.39
CA ASP A 121 26.53 0.16 -14.38
C ASP A 121 27.68 1.00 -13.79
N LYS A 122 28.76 0.31 -13.42
CA LYS A 122 30.11 0.86 -13.29
C LYS A 122 31.09 -0.09 -13.96
#